data_AF-A0A972FAJ5-F1
#
_entry.id   AF-A0A972FAJ5-F1
#
_cell.length_a   1.000
_cell.length_b   1.000
_cell.length_c   1.000
_cell.angle_alpha   90.00
_cell.angle_beta   90.00
_cell.angle_gamma   90.00
#
_symmetry.space_group_name_H-M   'P 1'
#
loop_
_entity.id
_entity.type
_entity.pdbx_description
1 polymer ?
#
loop_
_entity_poly.entity_id
_entity_poly.type
_entity_poly.pdbx_seq_one_letter_code
_entity_poly.pdbx_strand_id
1 'polypeptide(L)'
;MGKKADIEAIAKAIEADAGEPLPDLREALKEAQMGVGRVTTPDQILVRQAREKSGLTQAAFAERIATPVATLRDWEQGRFKPPGAVTCLLRLIVRHPELTRELTA
;
A
#
# COMPACT_ATOMS: atom_id res chain seq x y z
N MET A 1 -14.70 4.42 -20.49
CA MET A 1 -13.24 4.51 -20.65
C MET A 1 -12.76 5.73 -19.89
N GLY A 2 -11.95 5.54 -18.84
CA GLY A 2 -11.42 6.65 -18.05
C GLY A 2 -10.53 7.55 -18.91
N LYS A 3 -10.63 8.88 -18.72
CA LYS A 3 -9.80 9.87 -19.42
C LYS A 3 -8.33 9.55 -19.17
N LYS A 4 -7.53 9.35 -20.22
CA LYS A 4 -6.06 9.21 -20.07
C LYS A 4 -5.52 10.49 -19.42
N ALA A 5 -4.69 10.32 -18.39
CA ALA A 5 -4.08 11.42 -17.69
C ALA A 5 -3.12 12.22 -18.62
N ASP A 6 -3.12 13.55 -18.47
CA ASP A 6 -2.19 14.42 -19.17
C ASP A 6 -0.82 14.37 -18.49
N ILE A 7 0.12 13.67 -19.12
CA ILE A 7 1.45 13.41 -18.56
C ILE A 7 2.25 14.70 -18.41
N GLU A 8 2.11 15.65 -19.34
CA GLU A 8 2.91 16.88 -19.32
C GLU A 8 2.43 17.81 -18.20
N ALA A 9 1.11 17.92 -18.01
CA ALA A 9 0.55 18.68 -16.90
C ALA A 9 0.97 18.10 -15.54
N ILE A 10 0.96 16.76 -15.39
CA ILE A 10 1.42 16.08 -14.18
C ILE A 10 2.91 16.31 -13.95
N ALA A 11 3.74 16.14 -14.99
CA ALA A 11 5.18 16.28 -14.85
C ALA A 11 5.57 17.69 -14.38
N LYS A 12 4.97 18.72 -14.99
CA LYS A 12 5.21 20.12 -14.60
C LYS A 12 4.80 20.40 -13.16
N ALA A 13 3.67 19.85 -12.69
CA ALA A 13 3.24 20.02 -11.31
C ALA A 13 4.24 19.39 -10.33
N ILE A 14 4.73 18.18 -10.62
CA ILE A 14 5.70 17.48 -9.78
C ILE A 14 7.05 18.22 -9.77
N GLU A 15 7.56 18.65 -10.93
CA GLU A 15 8.83 19.39 -11.03
C GLU A 15 8.74 20.74 -10.31
N ALA A 16 7.58 21.41 -10.37
CA ALA A 16 7.34 22.65 -9.64
C ALA A 16 7.36 22.44 -8.12
N ASP A 17 6.72 21.38 -7.63
CA ASP A 17 6.73 21.02 -6.21
C ASP A 17 8.12 20.57 -5.73
N ALA A 18 8.88 19.87 -6.58
CA ALA A 18 10.24 19.43 -6.29
C ALA A 18 11.25 20.59 -6.32
N GLY A 19 10.97 21.66 -7.07
CA GLY A 19 11.87 22.80 -7.26
C GLY A 19 13.04 22.54 -8.21
N GLU A 20 13.05 21.38 -8.88
CA GLU A 20 14.09 20.98 -9.82
C GLU A 20 13.51 20.11 -10.96
N PRO A 21 14.14 20.10 -12.14
CA PRO A 21 13.75 19.19 -13.20
C PRO A 21 14.09 17.74 -12.81
N LEU A 22 13.18 16.82 -13.13
CA LEU A 22 13.36 15.39 -12.88
C LEU A 22 13.62 14.68 -14.22
N PRO A 23 14.89 14.45 -14.61
CA PRO A 23 15.20 13.67 -15.78
C PRO A 23 14.55 12.29 -15.61
N ASP A 24 13.87 11.81 -16.65
CA ASP A 24 13.12 10.54 -16.70
C ASP A 24 11.69 10.55 -16.12
N LEU A 25 11.23 11.61 -15.45
CA LEU A 25 9.87 11.66 -14.89
C LEU A 25 8.78 11.44 -15.97
N ARG A 26 8.97 12.04 -17.15
CA ARG A 26 8.02 11.90 -18.27
C ARG A 26 7.99 10.47 -18.81
N GLU A 27 9.12 9.78 -18.83
CA GLU A 27 9.21 8.38 -19.27
C GLU A 27 8.54 7.47 -18.24
N ALA A 28 8.86 7.65 -16.96
CA ALA A 28 8.23 6.91 -15.86
C ALA A 28 6.70 7.08 -15.83
N LEU A 29 6.19 8.30 -16.08
CA LEU A 29 4.74 8.55 -16.16
C LEU A 29 4.09 7.86 -17.37
N LYS A 30 4.80 7.75 -18.51
CA LYS A 30 4.32 6.99 -19.68
C LYS A 30 4.26 5.50 -19.37
N GLU A 31 5.32 4.95 -18.76
CA GLU A 31 5.36 3.55 -18.31
C GLU A 31 4.21 3.24 -17.35
N ALA A 32 4.01 4.09 -16.33
CA ALA A 32 2.91 3.96 -15.39
C ALA A 32 1.54 4.02 -16.08
N GLN A 33 1.35 4.92 -17.05
CA GLN A 33 0.11 4.99 -17.85
C GLN A 33 -0.12 3.73 -18.69
N MET A 34 0.95 3.06 -19.13
CA MET A 34 0.90 1.77 -19.83
C MET A 34 0.74 0.58 -18.88
N GLY A 35 0.72 0.79 -17.56
CA GLY A 35 0.66 -0.28 -16.56
C GLY A 35 1.98 -1.06 -16.42
N VAL A 36 3.09 -0.47 -16.84
CA VAL A 36 4.44 -1.04 -16.72
C VAL A 36 5.03 -0.67 -15.36
N GLY A 37 5.74 -1.61 -14.75
CA GLY A 37 6.39 -1.43 -13.45
C GLY A 37 5.62 -2.02 -12.27
N ARG A 38 6.03 -1.65 -11.05
CA ARG A 38 5.45 -2.19 -9.83
C ARG A 38 4.08 -1.55 -9.55
N VAL A 39 3.04 -2.36 -9.55
CA VAL A 39 1.71 -1.93 -9.10
C VAL A 39 1.56 -2.18 -7.60
N THR A 40 1.14 -1.16 -6.87
CA THR A 40 0.78 -1.28 -5.44
C THR A 40 -0.75 -1.28 -5.33
N THR A 41 -1.31 -2.37 -4.79
CA THR A 41 -2.78 -2.53 -4.73
C THR A 41 -3.38 -1.86 -3.49
N PRO A 42 -4.67 -1.47 -3.52
CA PRO A 42 -5.34 -0.95 -2.32
C PRO A 42 -5.30 -1.91 -1.13
N ASP A 43 -5.39 -3.22 -1.37
CA ASP A 43 -5.30 -4.22 -0.31
C ASP A 43 -3.88 -4.29 0.28
N GLN A 44 -2.84 -4.18 -0.56
CA GLN A 44 -1.45 -4.10 -0.11
C GLN A 44 -1.21 -2.86 0.78
N ILE A 45 -1.75 -1.71 0.39
CA ILE A 45 -1.67 -0.46 1.17
C ILE A 45 -2.39 -0.64 2.52
N LEU A 46 -3.59 -1.21 2.50
CA LEU A 46 -4.39 -1.43 3.70
C LEU A 46 -3.66 -2.30 4.73
N VAL A 47 -3.06 -3.41 4.29
CA VAL A 47 -2.33 -4.32 5.19
C VAL A 47 -1.14 -3.59 5.86
N ARG A 48 -0.33 -2.87 5.06
CA ARG A 48 0.79 -2.10 5.60
C ARG A 48 0.34 -1.03 6.58
N GLN A 49 -0.71 -0.28 6.22
CA GLN A 49 -1.25 0.78 7.08
C GLN A 49 -1.76 0.22 8.41
N ALA A 50 -2.46 -0.92 8.41
CA ALA A 50 -2.94 -1.54 9.64
C ALA A 50 -1.77 -1.91 10.57
N ARG A 51 -0.73 -2.55 10.02
CA ARG A 51 0.48 -2.89 10.79
C ARG A 51 1.18 -1.66 11.32
N GLU A 52 1.47 -0.69 10.46
CA GLU A 52 2.22 0.52 10.84
C GLU A 52 1.49 1.32 11.91
N LYS A 53 0.17 1.49 11.80
CA LYS A 53 -0.63 2.17 12.82
C LYS A 53 -0.67 1.42 14.16
N SER A 54 -0.55 0.09 14.15
CA SER A 54 -0.48 -0.68 15.39
C SER A 54 0.86 -0.52 16.13
N GLY A 55 1.89 0.02 15.46
CA GLY A 55 3.25 0.14 16.01
C GLY A 55 4.01 -1.18 16.11
N LEU A 56 3.49 -2.27 15.52
CA LEU A 56 4.07 -3.60 15.60
C LEU A 56 5.01 -3.91 14.41
N THR A 57 6.01 -4.75 14.67
CA THR A 57 6.82 -5.38 13.61
C THR A 57 5.95 -6.32 12.78
N GLN A 58 6.42 -6.73 11.60
CA GLN A 58 5.70 -7.74 10.79
C GLN A 58 5.45 -9.03 11.57
N ALA A 59 6.44 -9.52 12.31
CA ALA A 59 6.30 -10.76 13.08
C ALA A 59 5.25 -10.60 14.20
N ALA A 60 5.36 -9.54 15.00
CA ALA A 60 4.43 -9.29 16.11
C ALA A 60 3.00 -9.01 15.64
N PHE A 61 2.84 -8.31 14.51
CA PHE A 61 1.52 -8.09 13.92
C PHE A 61 0.92 -9.37 13.34
N ALA A 62 1.72 -10.17 12.62
CA ALA A 62 1.28 -11.44 12.05
C ALA A 62 0.81 -12.39 13.15
N GLU A 63 1.60 -12.52 14.23
CA GLU A 63 1.21 -13.25 15.44
C GLU A 63 -0.12 -12.73 15.97
N ARG A 64 -0.26 -11.39 16.14
CA ARG A 64 -1.45 -10.78 16.71
C ARG A 64 -2.74 -11.05 15.95
N ILE A 65 -2.68 -11.19 14.62
CA ILE A 65 -3.83 -11.52 13.77
C ILE A 65 -3.89 -13.02 13.41
N ALA A 66 -3.22 -13.88 14.18
CA ALA A 66 -3.16 -15.33 13.99
C ALA A 66 -2.82 -15.75 12.54
N THR A 67 -1.82 -15.10 11.95
CA THR A 67 -1.41 -15.30 10.55
C THR A 67 0.09 -15.61 10.47
N PRO A 68 0.54 -16.55 9.64
CA PRO A 68 1.97 -16.75 9.41
C PRO A 68 2.66 -15.49 8.87
N VAL A 69 3.83 -15.15 9.40
CA VAL A 69 4.58 -13.95 8.98
C VAL A 69 4.89 -13.94 7.48
N ALA A 70 5.10 -15.12 6.87
CA ALA A 70 5.29 -15.25 5.42
C ALA A 70 4.05 -14.81 4.65
N THR A 71 2.86 -15.22 5.09
CA THR A 71 1.57 -14.83 4.50
C THR A 71 1.31 -13.33 4.65
N LEU A 72 1.60 -12.73 5.82
CA LEU A 72 1.52 -11.28 5.98
C LEU A 72 2.45 -10.55 4.98
N ARG A 73 3.68 -11.03 4.82
CA ARG A 73 4.64 -10.47 3.86
C ARG A 73 4.15 -10.58 2.42
N ASP A 74 3.52 -11.70 2.04
CA ASP A 74 2.94 -11.86 0.72
C ASP A 74 1.85 -10.82 0.45
N TRP A 75 1.00 -10.54 1.45
CA TRP A 75 -0.02 -9.49 1.36
C TRP A 75 0.60 -8.11 1.28
N GLU A 76 1.56 -7.78 2.14
CA GLU A 76 2.24 -6.48 2.12
C GLU A 76 3.09 -6.26 0.87
N GLN A 77 3.50 -7.32 0.17
CA GLN A 77 4.22 -7.22 -1.10
C GLN A 77 3.29 -7.21 -2.32
N GLY A 78 2.00 -7.53 -2.13
CA GLY A 78 1.02 -7.64 -3.20
C GLY A 78 1.10 -8.95 -3.98
N ARG A 79 1.81 -9.97 -3.48
CA ARG A 79 1.87 -11.32 -4.08
C ARG A 79 0.53 -12.05 -3.97
N PHE A 80 -0.17 -11.83 -2.86
CA PHE A 80 -1.52 -12.35 -2.62
C PHE A 80 -2.42 -11.29 -2.00
N LYS A 81 -3.73 -11.47 -2.17
CA LYS A 81 -4.75 -10.64 -1.52
C LYS A 81 -5.13 -11.25 -0.16
N PRO A 82 -5.27 -10.45 0.91
CA PRO A 82 -5.82 -10.94 2.17
C PRO A 82 -7.28 -11.43 1.99
N PRO A 83 -7.71 -12.48 2.71
CA PRO A 83 -9.12 -12.90 2.73
C PRO A 83 -10.06 -11.75 3.11
N GLY A 84 -11.34 -11.83 2.71
CA GLY A 84 -12.31 -10.77 2.97
C GLY A 84 -12.50 -10.47 4.46
N ALA A 85 -12.51 -11.50 5.31
CA ALA A 85 -12.58 -11.35 6.77
C ALA A 85 -11.36 -10.60 7.33
N VAL A 86 -10.15 -10.94 6.87
CA VAL A 86 -8.92 -10.24 7.26
C VAL A 86 -8.95 -8.80 6.76
N THR A 87 -9.41 -8.55 5.54
CA THR A 87 -9.59 -7.19 5.00
C THR A 87 -10.52 -6.35 5.88
N CYS A 88 -11.60 -6.94 6.39
CA CYS A 88 -12.52 -6.29 7.33
C CYS A 88 -11.79 -5.94 8.65
N LEU A 89 -11.07 -6.90 9.24
CA LEU A 89 -10.28 -6.70 10.45
C LEU A 89 -9.23 -5.58 10.27
N LEU A 90 -8.49 -5.58 9.16
CA LEU A 90 -7.48 -4.56 8.87
C LEU A 90 -8.10 -3.16 8.78
N ARG A 91 -9.29 -3.02 8.17
CA ARG A 91 -10.03 -1.75 8.12
C ARG A 91 -10.46 -1.26 9.50
N LEU A 92 -10.76 -2.18 10.42
CA LEU A 92 -11.07 -1.86 11.80
C LEU A 92 -9.81 -1.39 12.53
N ILE A 93 -8.70 -2.13 12.43
CA ILE A 93 -7.40 -1.78 13.02
C ILE A 93 -6.90 -0.41 12.52
N VAL A 94 -7.09 -0.08 11.23
CA VAL A 94 -6.69 1.24 10.71
C VAL A 94 -7.45 2.41 11.37
N ARG A 95 -8.70 2.19 11.77
CA ARG A 95 -9.54 3.18 12.47
C ARG A 95 -9.31 3.17 13.98
N HIS A 96 -9.04 2.00 14.54
CA HIS A 96 -8.91 1.73 15.96
C HIS A 96 -7.65 0.89 16.22
N PRO A 97 -6.44 1.46 16.10
CA PRO A 97 -5.20 0.69 16.24
C PRO A 97 -5.04 0.05 17.61
N GLU A 98 -5.64 0.64 18.64
CA GLU A 98 -5.68 0.15 20.02
C GLU A 98 -6.29 -1.25 20.15
N LEU A 99 -7.26 -1.61 19.30
CA LEU A 99 -7.89 -2.94 19.30
C LEU A 99 -6.90 -4.06 18.96
N THR A 100 -5.77 -3.71 18.33
CA THR A 100 -4.69 -4.67 18.09
C THR A 100 -4.14 -5.24 19.41
N ARG A 101 -4.33 -4.58 20.56
CA ARG A 101 -3.92 -5.10 21.88
C ARG A 101 -4.87 -6.16 22.43
N GLU A 102 -6.14 -6.11 22.02
CA GLU A 102 -7.19 -7.03 22.48
C GLU A 102 -7.19 -8.35 21.72
N LEU A 103 -6.62 -8.36 20.51
CA LEU A 103 -6.42 -9.60 19.78
C LEU A 103 -5.42 -10.47 20.54
N THR A 104 -5.76 -11.72 20.77
CA THR A 104 -4.84 -12.73 21.31
C THR A 104 -4.92 -13.92 20.37
N ALA A 105 -3.76 -14.34 19.86
CA ALA A 105 -3.64 -15.55 19.06
C ALA A 105 -3.88 -16.80 19.93
#